data_AF-A0A1Y2BP10-F1
#
_entry.id   AF-A0A1Y2BP10-F1
#
_cell.length_a   1.000
_cell.length_b   1.000
_cell.length_c   1.000
_cell.angle_alpha   90.00
_cell.angle_beta   90.00
_cell.angle_gamma   90.00
#
_symmetry.space_group_name_H-M   'P 1'
#
loop_
_entity.id
_entity.type
_entity.pdbx_description
1 polymer ?
#
loop_
_entity_poly.entity_id
_entity_poly.type
_entity_poly.pdbx_seq_one_letter_code
_entity_poly.pdbx_strand_id
1 'polypeptide(L)'
;MNQSNEVTAWSADSLELASSHTGTALSLLGAVINVAVLISIWRHRVSLLYTAANNLTWIMTLMLATSVCNGLFMAGVDESLAFGIMGDFRADIVCTIGYLFLFVLFTCNLLLCLERHWLVKYQKRLPSKYLTIAGLLFVPFWCCVVASFYISVSSYRHCFLNAHCANV
;
A
#
# COMPACT_ATOMS: atom_id res chain seq x y z
N MET A 1 30.82 29.48 -12.93
CA MET A 1 30.36 28.14 -13.34
C MET A 1 29.43 27.50 -12.29
N ASN A 2 28.54 28.29 -11.65
CA ASN A 2 27.65 27.80 -10.56
C ASN A 2 26.14 27.99 -10.83
N GLN A 3 25.75 28.71 -11.88
CA GLN A 3 24.33 29.00 -12.17
C GLN A 3 23.55 27.81 -12.74
N SER A 4 24.22 26.85 -13.39
CA SER A 4 23.55 25.67 -13.96
C SER A 4 23.05 24.68 -12.90
N ASN A 5 23.67 24.63 -11.72
CA ASN A 5 23.29 23.70 -10.64
C ASN A 5 22.10 24.21 -9.83
N GLU A 6 21.98 25.53 -9.65
CA GLU A 6 20.83 26.14 -8.98
C GLU A 6 19.56 25.98 -9.84
N VAL A 7 19.60 26.24 -11.15
CA VAL A 7 18.40 26.11 -11.99
C VAL A 7 17.84 24.68 -12.03
N THR A 8 18.70 23.65 -12.00
CA THR A 8 18.26 22.25 -11.91
C THR A 8 17.64 21.90 -10.56
N ALA A 9 18.16 22.42 -9.46
CA ALA A 9 17.62 22.14 -8.12
C ALA A 9 16.20 22.71 -7.96
N TRP A 10 15.97 23.94 -8.43
CA TRP A 10 14.66 24.59 -8.32
C TRP A 10 13.62 23.91 -9.23
N SER A 11 14.04 23.35 -10.36
CA SER A 11 13.16 22.57 -11.23
C SER A 11 12.77 21.22 -10.63
N ALA A 12 13.70 20.57 -9.90
CA ALA A 12 13.44 19.29 -9.22
C ALA A 12 12.46 19.47 -8.06
N ASP A 13 12.66 20.51 -7.24
CA ASP A 13 11.79 20.81 -6.10
C ASP A 13 10.34 21.10 -6.55
N SER A 14 10.18 21.84 -7.66
CA SER A 14 8.84 22.14 -8.21
C SER A 14 8.12 20.92 -8.79
N LEU A 15 8.86 19.97 -9.36
CA LEU A 15 8.34 18.73 -9.92
C LEU A 15 7.94 17.75 -8.81
N GLU A 16 8.76 17.64 -7.76
CA GLU A 16 8.48 16.81 -6.59
C GLU A 16 7.24 17.32 -5.85
N LEU A 17 7.12 18.64 -5.64
CA LEU A 17 5.94 19.26 -5.03
C LEU A 17 4.66 18.99 -5.84
N ALA A 18 4.72 19.16 -7.16
CA ALA A 18 3.59 18.90 -8.05
C ALA A 18 3.20 17.41 -8.09
N SER A 19 4.20 16.52 -8.04
CA SER A 19 3.98 15.07 -7.97
C SER A 19 3.34 14.65 -6.65
N SER A 20 3.75 15.25 -5.53
CA SER A 20 3.23 14.96 -4.19
C SER A 20 1.75 15.32 -4.09
N HIS A 21 1.38 16.54 -4.48
CA HIS A 21 -0.01 17.02 -4.48
C HIS A 21 -0.92 16.22 -5.42
N THR A 22 -0.41 15.81 -6.58
CA THR A 22 -1.18 14.97 -7.52
C THR A 22 -1.39 13.57 -6.94
N GLY A 23 -0.38 13.01 -6.27
CA GLY A 23 -0.45 11.73 -5.58
C GLY A 23 -1.47 11.72 -4.45
N THR A 24 -1.48 12.75 -3.59
CA THR A 24 -2.48 12.87 -2.52
C THR A 24 -3.89 13.10 -3.03
N ALA A 25 -4.08 13.94 -4.05
CA ALA A 25 -5.39 14.18 -4.66
C ALA A 25 -5.98 12.88 -5.25
N LEU A 26 -5.16 12.11 -5.98
CA LEU A 26 -5.58 10.84 -6.56
C LEU A 26 -5.91 9.80 -5.47
N SER A 27 -5.11 9.78 -4.39
CA SER A 27 -5.29 8.90 -3.24
C SER A 27 -6.60 9.19 -2.49
N LEU A 28 -6.92 10.47 -2.26
CA LEU A 28 -8.17 10.91 -1.64
C LEU A 28 -9.38 10.60 -2.53
N LEU A 29 -9.28 10.87 -3.84
CA LEU A 29 -10.34 10.53 -4.80
C LEU A 29 -10.61 9.02 -4.81
N GLY A 30 -9.55 8.21 -4.79
CA GLY A 30 -9.65 6.75 -4.64
C GLY A 30 -10.35 6.35 -3.34
N ALA A 31 -10.00 6.97 -2.21
CA ALA A 31 -10.65 6.72 -0.93
C ALA A 31 -12.15 7.05 -0.98
N VAL A 32 -12.54 8.19 -1.55
CA VAL A 32 -13.96 8.59 -1.68
C VAL A 32 -14.74 7.58 -2.52
N ILE A 33 -14.18 7.14 -3.66
CA ILE A 33 -14.80 6.12 -4.51
C ILE A 33 -14.97 4.81 -3.72
N ASN A 34 -13.94 4.38 -2.99
CA ASN A 34 -14.01 3.15 -2.20
C ASN A 34 -15.02 3.23 -1.06
N VAL A 35 -15.16 4.38 -0.40
CA VAL A 35 -16.23 4.63 0.59
C VAL A 35 -17.61 4.55 -0.07
N ALA A 36 -17.80 5.17 -1.23
CA ALA A 36 -19.08 5.12 -1.95
C ALA A 36 -19.45 3.68 -2.34
N VAL A 37 -18.49 2.89 -2.82
CA VAL A 37 -18.68 1.46 -3.12
C VAL A 37 -18.98 0.68 -1.84
N LEU A 38 -18.29 0.94 -0.73
CA LEU A 38 -18.52 0.27 0.55
C LEU A 38 -19.91 0.56 1.11
N ILE A 39 -20.38 1.82 1.04
CA ILE A 39 -21.74 2.22 1.41
C ILE A 39 -22.78 1.53 0.52
N SER A 40 -22.53 1.46 -0.80
CA SER A 40 -23.41 0.76 -1.75
C SER A 40 -23.51 -0.73 -1.43
N ILE A 41 -22.37 -1.39 -1.18
CA ILE A 41 -22.31 -2.80 -0.76
C ILE A 41 -23.05 -2.97 0.56
N TRP A 42 -22.86 -2.09 1.55
CA TRP A 42 -23.52 -2.19 2.85
C TRP A 42 -25.05 -2.05 2.73
N ARG A 43 -25.52 -1.09 1.92
CA ARG A 43 -26.96 -0.89 1.64
C ARG A 43 -27.57 -2.11 0.94
N HIS A 44 -26.89 -2.68 -0.05
CA HIS A 44 -27.38 -3.87 -0.76
C HIS A 44 -27.20 -5.19 0.02
N ARG A 45 -26.23 -5.27 0.94
CA ARG A 45 -25.97 -6.42 1.81
C ARG A 45 -27.12 -6.73 2.77
N VAL A 46 -27.83 -5.71 3.27
CA VAL A 46 -29.06 -5.90 4.05
C VAL A 46 -30.09 -6.72 3.25
N SER A 47 -30.08 -6.60 1.92
CA SER A 47 -30.95 -7.38 1.03
C SER A 47 -30.38 -8.73 0.57
N LEU A 48 -29.05 -8.91 0.58
CA LEU A 48 -28.34 -10.09 0.02
C LEU A 48 -27.86 -11.11 1.07
N LEU A 49 -28.02 -10.82 2.37
CA LEU A 49 -27.71 -11.73 3.49
C LEU A 49 -28.38 -13.10 3.40
N TYR A 50 -29.39 -13.27 2.54
CA TYR A 50 -30.05 -14.56 2.30
C TYR A 50 -29.31 -15.51 1.34
N THR A 51 -28.30 -15.06 0.56
CA THR A 51 -27.78 -15.87 -0.56
C THR A 51 -26.27 -15.98 -0.57
N ALA A 52 -25.71 -16.65 0.44
CA ALA A 52 -24.53 -17.50 0.36
C ALA A 52 -23.18 -16.94 -0.18
N ALA A 53 -23.02 -15.65 -0.53
CA ALA A 53 -21.77 -15.06 -1.04
C ALA A 53 -20.88 -14.45 0.09
N ASN A 54 -20.73 -15.16 1.20
CA ASN A 54 -20.16 -14.57 2.41
C ASN A 54 -18.66 -14.22 2.24
N ASN A 55 -17.83 -15.15 1.74
CA ASN A 55 -16.38 -15.01 1.71
C ASN A 55 -15.88 -13.93 0.72
N LEU A 56 -16.35 -13.97 -0.54
CA LEU A 56 -15.98 -12.98 -1.56
C LEU A 56 -16.27 -11.55 -1.11
N THR A 57 -17.44 -11.37 -0.51
CA THR A 57 -17.85 -10.05 -0.07
C THR A 57 -17.09 -9.61 1.18
N TRP A 58 -16.64 -10.52 2.05
CA TRP A 58 -15.71 -10.20 3.14
C TRP A 58 -14.35 -9.72 2.61
N ILE A 59 -13.78 -10.40 1.60
CA ILE A 59 -12.51 -10.01 0.98
C ILE A 59 -12.65 -8.65 0.30
N MET A 60 -13.75 -8.40 -0.42
CA MET A 60 -14.02 -7.09 -1.03
C MET A 60 -14.18 -5.98 0.02
N THR A 61 -14.91 -6.23 1.11
CA THR A 61 -15.05 -5.25 2.19
C THR A 61 -13.70 -4.94 2.85
N LEU A 62 -12.87 -5.96 3.10
CA LEU A 62 -11.53 -5.78 3.63
C LEU A 62 -10.66 -4.95 2.68
N MET A 63 -10.64 -5.28 1.40
CA MET A 63 -9.89 -4.56 0.36
C MET A 63 -10.29 -3.07 0.30
N LEU A 64 -11.60 -2.79 0.27
CA LEU A 64 -12.11 -1.42 0.21
C LEU A 64 -11.78 -0.64 1.49
N ALA A 65 -11.95 -1.25 2.67
CA ALA A 65 -11.60 -0.62 3.94
C ALA A 65 -10.10 -0.31 4.03
N THR A 66 -9.24 -1.26 3.67
CA THR A 66 -7.79 -1.06 3.62
C THR A 66 -7.42 0.04 2.62
N SER A 67 -8.08 0.13 1.47
CA SER A 67 -7.81 1.16 0.48
C SER A 67 -8.18 2.57 0.98
N VAL A 68 -9.28 2.70 1.71
CA VAL A 68 -9.65 3.96 2.38
C VAL A 68 -8.62 4.34 3.44
N CYS A 69 -8.21 3.39 4.30
CA CYS A 69 -7.17 3.63 5.30
C CYS A 69 -5.84 4.06 4.66
N ASN A 70 -5.44 3.40 3.56
CA ASN A 70 -4.24 3.76 2.81
C ASN A 70 -4.35 5.18 2.24
N GLY A 71 -5.53 5.55 1.72
CA GLY A 71 -5.75 6.88 1.15
C GLY A 71 -5.65 8.00 2.18
N LEU A 72 -6.30 7.81 3.34
CA LEU A 72 -6.21 8.72 4.47
C LEU A 72 -4.81 8.78 5.06
N PHE A 73 -4.12 7.65 5.13
CA PHE A 73 -2.74 7.57 5.61
C PHE A 73 -1.79 8.39 4.72
N MET A 74 -1.86 8.22 3.40
CA MET A 74 -1.04 9.01 2.47
C MET A 74 -1.31 10.51 2.56
N ALA A 75 -2.58 10.92 2.71
CA ALA A 75 -2.94 12.32 2.92
C ALA A 75 -2.33 12.90 4.21
N GLY A 76 -2.39 12.15 5.31
CA GLY A 76 -1.79 12.57 6.58
C GLY A 76 -0.26 12.59 6.56
N VAL A 77 0.38 11.71 5.78
CA VAL A 77 1.83 11.67 5.62
C VAL A 77 2.34 12.87 4.81
N ASP A 78 1.70 13.20 3.69
CA ASP A 78 2.04 14.37 2.86
C ASP A 78 1.94 15.68 3.67
N GLU A 79 0.86 15.82 4.45
CA GLU A 79 0.68 16.97 5.35
C GLU A 79 1.78 17.05 6.42
N SER A 80 2.13 15.93 7.05
CA SER A 80 3.19 15.91 8.09
C SER A 80 4.60 16.09 7.53
N LEU A 81 4.84 15.72 6.26
CA LEU A 81 6.07 16.01 5.53
C LEU A 81 6.16 17.50 5.20
N ALA A 82 5.07 18.12 4.74
CA ALA A 82 5.00 19.55 4.41
C ALA A 82 5.25 20.46 5.61
N PHE A 83 4.84 20.03 6.81
CA PHE A 83 5.13 20.76 8.06
C PHE A 83 6.53 20.47 8.64
N GLY A 84 7.31 19.57 8.03
CA GLY A 84 8.67 19.24 8.50
C GLY A 84 8.73 18.56 9.88
N ILE A 85 7.65 17.91 10.30
CA ILE A 85 7.49 17.34 11.66
C ILE A 85 8.04 15.89 11.76
N MET A 86 8.40 15.28 10.63
CA MET A 86 8.91 13.91 10.56
C MET A 86 10.42 13.84 10.78
N GLY A 87 10.84 13.28 11.92
CA GLY A 87 12.22 12.79 12.09
C GLY A 87 12.43 11.39 11.49
N ASP A 88 13.68 11.01 11.23
CA ASP A 88 14.08 9.75 10.56
C ASP A 88 13.38 8.49 11.10
N PHE A 89 13.32 8.30 12.43
CA PHE A 89 12.68 7.13 13.04
C PHE A 89 11.17 7.06 12.78
N ARG A 90 10.52 8.22 12.60
CA ARG A 90 9.09 8.29 12.26
C ARG A 90 8.84 8.02 10.78
N ALA A 91 9.76 8.40 9.91
CA ALA A 91 9.68 8.13 8.48
C ALA A 91 9.74 6.62 8.18
N ASP A 92 10.63 5.87 8.85
CA ASP A 92 10.73 4.41 8.68
C ASP A 92 9.45 3.67 9.11
N ILE A 93 8.86 4.07 10.23
CA ILE A 93 7.59 3.51 10.72
C ILE A 93 6.48 3.79 9.71
N VAL A 94 6.42 5.03 9.20
CA VAL A 94 5.40 5.43 8.25
C VAL A 94 5.53 4.69 6.92
N CYS A 95 6.75 4.51 6.44
CA CYS A 95 7.04 3.71 5.26
C CYS A 95 6.61 2.25 5.47
N THR A 96 6.92 1.67 6.63
CA THR A 96 6.51 0.30 7.00
C THR A 96 4.99 0.13 6.97
N ILE A 97 4.26 1.08 7.56
CA ILE A 97 2.79 1.06 7.60
C ILE A 97 2.21 1.20 6.19
N GLY A 98 2.76 2.10 5.36
CA GLY A 98 2.37 2.25 3.96
C GLY A 98 2.53 0.95 3.17
N TYR A 99 3.68 0.28 3.31
CA TYR A 99 3.90 -1.03 2.68
C TYR A 99 2.96 -2.10 3.21
N LEU A 100 2.63 -2.08 4.50
CA LEU A 100 1.69 -3.03 5.08
C LEU A 100 0.28 -2.88 4.47
N PHE A 101 -0.19 -1.64 4.23
CA PHE A 101 -1.45 -1.41 3.54
C PHE A 101 -1.44 -1.90 2.09
N LEU A 102 -0.38 -1.58 1.33
CA LEU A 102 -0.21 -2.08 -0.04
C LEU A 102 -0.19 -3.61 -0.09
N PHE A 103 0.44 -4.24 0.91
CA PHE A 103 0.52 -5.68 1.01
C PHE A 103 -0.85 -6.33 1.27
N VAL A 104 -1.64 -5.77 2.18
CA VAL A 104 -3.01 -6.24 2.43
C VAL A 104 -3.86 -6.10 1.16
N LEU A 105 -3.73 -4.99 0.42
CA LEU A 105 -4.43 -4.77 -0.85
C LEU A 105 -4.01 -5.80 -1.91
N PHE A 106 -2.72 -6.07 -2.04
CA PHE A 106 -2.22 -7.08 -2.98
C PHE A 106 -2.74 -8.47 -2.63
N THR A 107 -2.72 -8.84 -1.35
CA THR A 107 -3.23 -10.13 -0.86
C THR A 107 -4.72 -10.28 -1.14
N CYS A 108 -5.52 -9.24 -0.86
CA CYS A 108 -6.96 -9.27 -1.16
C CYS A 108 -7.22 -9.43 -2.66
N ASN A 109 -6.49 -8.72 -3.52
CA ASN A 109 -6.61 -8.86 -4.97
C ASN A 109 -6.24 -10.27 -5.45
N LEU A 110 -5.18 -10.86 -4.90
CA LEU A 110 -4.78 -12.21 -5.24
C LEU A 110 -5.82 -13.24 -4.80
N LEU A 111 -6.37 -13.09 -3.59
CA LEU A 111 -7.44 -13.96 -3.08
C LEU A 111 -8.71 -13.86 -3.94
N LEU A 112 -9.10 -12.65 -4.38
CA LEU A 112 -10.22 -12.47 -5.31
C LEU A 112 -9.95 -13.10 -6.68
N CYS A 113 -8.73 -12.97 -7.19
CA CYS A 113 -8.32 -13.59 -8.45
C CYS A 113 -8.37 -15.12 -8.34
N LEU A 114 -7.85 -15.68 -7.24
CA LEU A 114 -7.86 -17.12 -6.98
C LEU A 114 -9.29 -17.66 -6.82
N GLU A 115 -10.16 -16.94 -6.11
CA GLU A 115 -11.57 -17.32 -5.98
C GLU A 115 -12.29 -17.29 -7.34
N ARG A 116 -12.09 -16.24 -8.15
CA ARG A 116 -12.66 -16.15 -9.50
C ARG A 116 -12.12 -17.25 -10.42
N HIS A 117 -10.81 -17.48 -10.40
CA HIS A 117 -10.19 -18.54 -11.18
C HIS A 117 -10.74 -19.92 -10.80
N TRP A 118 -10.87 -20.19 -9.50
CA TRP A 118 -11.43 -21.44 -9.00
C TRP A 118 -12.89 -21.63 -9.42
N LEU A 119 -13.69 -20.57 -9.32
CA LEU A 119 -15.09 -20.59 -9.72
C LEU A 119 -15.24 -20.84 -11.22
N VAL A 120 -14.43 -20.21 -12.06
CA VAL A 120 -14.46 -20.44 -13.52
C VAL A 120 -14.00 -21.85 -13.88
N LYS A 121 -12.89 -22.33 -13.29
CA LYS A 121 -12.27 -23.61 -13.64
C LYS A 121 -13.03 -24.82 -13.10
N TYR A 122 -13.46 -24.75 -11.85
CA TYR A 122 -14.06 -25.89 -11.13
C TYR A 122 -15.58 -25.78 -10.97
N GLN A 123 -16.19 -24.65 -11.37
CA GLN A 123 -17.64 -24.37 -11.24
C GLN A 123 -18.17 -24.59 -9.81
N LYS A 124 -17.27 -24.50 -8.82
CA LYS A 124 -17.53 -24.73 -7.40
C LYS A 124 -16.91 -23.60 -6.61
N ARG A 125 -17.42 -23.37 -5.40
CA ARG A 125 -16.87 -22.36 -4.50
C ARG A 125 -15.58 -22.85 -3.85
N LEU A 126 -14.64 -21.93 -3.69
CA LEU A 126 -13.41 -22.21 -2.96
C LEU A 126 -13.76 -22.43 -1.47
N PRO A 127 -13.37 -23.56 -0.86
CA PRO A 127 -13.60 -23.78 0.56
C PRO A 127 -12.80 -22.75 1.38
N SER A 128 -13.45 -22.14 2.38
CA SER A 128 -12.86 -21.06 3.20
C SER A 128 -11.49 -21.42 3.79
N LYS A 129 -11.29 -22.70 4.14
CA LYS A 129 -10.02 -23.21 4.69
C LYS A 129 -8.81 -22.93 3.77
N TYR A 130 -8.97 -23.10 2.46
CA TYR A 130 -7.87 -22.84 1.51
C TYR A 130 -7.58 -21.35 1.37
N LEU A 131 -8.62 -20.51 1.46
CA LEU A 131 -8.47 -19.06 1.43
C LEU A 131 -7.68 -18.57 2.65
N THR A 132 -8.01 -19.08 3.85
CA THR A 132 -7.30 -18.74 5.09
C THR A 132 -5.84 -19.22 5.04
N ILE A 133 -5.59 -20.45 4.58
CA ILE A 133 -4.22 -20.99 4.47
C ILE A 133 -3.39 -20.18 3.47
N ALA A 134 -3.96 -19.84 2.31
CA ALA A 134 -3.28 -18.99 1.33
C ALA A 134 -2.93 -17.64 1.95
N GLY A 135 -3.90 -16.97 2.58
CA GLY A 135 -3.66 -15.70 3.28
C GLY A 135 -2.57 -15.79 4.35
N LEU A 136 -2.55 -16.88 5.13
CA LEU A 136 -1.59 -17.07 6.22
C LEU A 136 -0.17 -17.40 5.72
N LEU A 137 -0.03 -18.04 4.55
CA LEU A 137 1.26 -18.29 3.90
C LEU A 137 1.83 -17.05 3.22
N PHE A 138 0.97 -16.13 2.78
CA PHE A 138 1.44 -14.86 2.22
C PHE A 138 2.10 -13.98 3.27
N VAL A 139 1.55 -13.88 4.49
CA VAL A 139 2.13 -13.03 5.56
C VAL A 139 3.64 -13.25 5.79
N PRO A 140 4.16 -14.47 6.03
CA PRO A 140 5.59 -14.70 6.23
C PRO A 140 6.42 -14.50 4.95
N PHE A 141 5.89 -14.89 3.78
CA PHE A 141 6.57 -14.67 2.50
C PHE A 141 6.84 -13.17 2.27
N TRP A 142 5.86 -12.33 2.62
CA TRP A 142 5.97 -10.90 2.43
C TRP A 142 6.74 -10.19 3.54
N CYS A 143 6.74 -10.69 4.77
CA CYS A 143 7.72 -10.28 5.78
C CYS A 143 9.17 -10.47 5.28
N CYS A 144 9.45 -11.57 4.55
CA CYS A 144 10.77 -11.77 3.93
C CYS A 144 11.06 -10.77 2.81
N VAL A 145 10.06 -10.38 2.01
CA VAL A 145 10.21 -9.34 0.97
C VAL A 145 10.47 -7.98 1.60
N VAL A 146 9.73 -7.60 2.65
CA VAL A 146 9.97 -6.33 3.35
C VAL A 146 11.36 -6.32 4.00
N ALA A 147 11.75 -7.41 4.66
CA ALA A 147 13.08 -7.55 5.27
C ALA A 147 14.22 -7.45 4.25
N SER A 148 14.03 -7.91 3.01
CA SER A 148 15.06 -7.83 1.96
C SER A 148 15.34 -6.37 1.54
N PHE A 149 14.32 -5.51 1.52
CA PHE A 149 14.51 -4.07 1.29
C PHE A 149 15.33 -3.41 2.42
N TYR A 150 15.11 -3.80 3.68
CA TYR A 150 15.90 -3.28 4.81
C TYR A 150 17.37 -3.74 4.78
N ILE A 151 17.64 -5.00 4.42
CA ILE A 151 19.01 -5.52 4.29
C ILE A 151 19.77 -4.81 3.16
N SER A 152 19.08 -4.52 2.05
CA SER A 152 19.67 -3.82 0.91
C SER A 152 20.08 -2.39 1.28
N VAL A 153 19.19 -1.62 1.91
CA VAL A 153 19.45 -0.22 2.32
C VAL A 153 20.58 -0.13 3.36
N SER A 154 20.62 -1.05 4.33
CA SER A 154 21.70 -1.16 5.31
C SER A 154 23.07 -1.41 4.65
N SER A 155 23.11 -2.30 3.66
CA SER A 155 24.33 -2.66 2.93
C SER A 155 24.89 -1.49 2.12
N TYR A 156 24.02 -0.69 1.48
CA TYR A 156 24.43 0.52 0.75
C TYR A 156 24.98 1.60 1.69
N ARG A 157 24.36 1.85 2.85
CA ARG A 157 24.91 2.79 3.86
C ARG A 157 26.28 2.36 4.36
N HIS A 158 26.47 1.07 4.64
CA HIS A 158 27.77 0.54 5.07
C HIS A 158 28.85 0.64 3.98
N CYS A 159 28.48 0.39 2.72
CA CYS A 159 29.42 0.51 1.59
C CYS A 159 29.82 1.97 1.33
N PHE A 160 28.87 2.90 1.43
CA PHE A 160 29.13 4.34 1.28
C PHE A 160 30.00 4.90 2.41
N LEU A 161 29.75 4.50 3.67
CA LEU A 161 30.59 4.86 4.82
C LEU A 161 32.02 4.31 4.71
N ASN A 162 32.17 3.05 4.27
CA ASN A 162 33.49 2.47 4.05
C ASN A 162 34.23 3.11 2.87
N ALA A 163 33.53 3.46 1.79
CA ALA A 163 34.12 4.16 0.65
C ALA A 163 34.56 5.59 1.01
N HIS A 164 33.80 6.29 1.86
CA HIS A 164 34.18 7.61 2.35
C HIS A 164 35.36 7.56 3.33
N CYS A 165 35.43 6.57 4.22
CA CYS A 165 36.56 6.38 5.13
C CYS A 165 37.84 5.87 4.42
N ALA A 166 37.73 5.24 3.26
CA ALA A 166 38.89 4.78 2.48
C ALA A 166 39.50 5.88 1.58
N ASN A 167 38.79 7.00 1.38
CA ASN A 167 39.23 8.15 0.57
C ASN A 167 39.69 9.37 1.41
N VAL A 168 39.85 9.20 2.72
CA VAL A 168 40.51 10.14 3.64
C VAL A 168 41.78 9.49 4.17
#